data_AF-A0A8J6UCH1-F1
#
_entry.id   AF-A0A8J6UCH1-F1
#
_cell.length_a   1.000
_cell.length_b   1.000
_cell.length_c   1.000
_cell.angle_alpha   90.00
_cell.angle_beta   90.00
_cell.angle_gamma   90.00
#
_symmetry.space_group_name_H-M   'P 1'
#
loop_
_entity.id
_entity.type
_entity.pdbx_description
1 polymer ?
#
loop_
_entity_poly.entity_id
_entity_poly.type
_entity_poly.pdbx_seq_one_letter_code
_entity_poly.pdbx_strand_id
1 'polypeptide(L)'
;MLAAAALLLGPWRPSAAVEEAFGRWRYRPNSCVVEHGAAPRLRCQELQLDQRSSEVLRLSVQAEAKEPGASIRLTLVGALAEGSEPMGCRNGSCSLKRSLSFNLVSLSLARFDGRGLVQTLPRTWSVRGSCQIDASDLRCEAMNSDLAALGEPPWTIQAQLR
;
A
#
# COMPACT_ATOMS: atom_id res chain seq x y z
N MET A 1 23.58 32.98 -54.76
CA MET A 1 23.37 31.91 -53.77
C MET A 1 22.64 32.51 -52.58
N LEU A 2 21.41 32.08 -52.30
CA LEU A 2 20.72 32.22 -51.01
C LEU A 2 19.49 31.32 -51.08
N ALA A 3 19.62 30.11 -50.52
CA ALA A 3 18.53 29.14 -50.39
C ALA A 3 17.84 29.36 -49.03
N ALA A 4 16.56 29.70 -49.05
CA ALA A 4 15.75 29.84 -47.85
C ALA A 4 15.26 28.45 -47.38
N ALA A 5 15.74 28.01 -46.22
CA ALA A 5 15.29 26.78 -45.59
C ALA A 5 14.01 27.05 -44.77
N ALA A 6 12.88 26.51 -45.24
CA ALA A 6 11.61 26.55 -44.52
C ALA A 6 11.61 25.51 -43.39
N LEU A 7 11.61 25.98 -42.14
CA LEU A 7 11.46 25.16 -40.94
C LEU A 7 10.01 24.68 -40.81
N LEU A 8 9.78 23.39 -41.02
CA LEU A 8 8.51 22.72 -40.78
C LEU A 8 8.25 22.63 -39.27
N LEU A 9 7.48 23.59 -38.74
CA LEU A 9 6.88 23.52 -37.40
C LEU A 9 5.70 22.53 -37.43
N GLY A 10 6.00 21.25 -37.25
CA GLY A 10 4.97 20.23 -37.01
C GLY A 10 4.34 20.44 -35.63
N PRO A 11 3.01 20.38 -35.48
CA PRO A 11 2.36 20.56 -34.18
C PRO A 11 2.70 19.37 -33.28
N TRP A 12 3.47 19.62 -32.22
CA TRP A 12 3.61 18.68 -31.12
C TRP A 12 2.22 18.44 -30.51
N ARG A 13 1.65 17.27 -30.81
CA ARG A 13 0.48 16.77 -30.09
C ARG A 13 0.98 16.08 -28.82
N PRO A 14 0.62 16.55 -27.61
CA PRO A 14 0.91 15.80 -26.40
C PRO A 14 0.20 14.45 -26.48
N SER A 15 0.92 13.34 -26.29
CA SER A 15 0.32 12.01 -26.21
C SER A 15 -0.72 12.01 -25.08
N ALA A 16 -1.94 11.57 -25.40
CA ALA A 16 -2.92 11.24 -24.38
C ALA A 16 -2.31 10.17 -23.46
N ALA A 17 -2.25 10.46 -22.16
CA ALA A 17 -1.77 9.50 -21.18
C ALA A 17 -2.67 8.25 -21.22
N VAL A 18 -2.10 7.09 -21.53
CA VAL A 18 -2.78 5.81 -21.49
C VAL A 18 -3.15 5.53 -20.04
N GLU A 19 -4.40 5.15 -19.81
CA GLU A 19 -4.84 4.71 -18.48
C GLU A 19 -4.22 3.34 -18.21
N GLU A 20 -3.37 3.26 -17.19
CA GLU A 20 -2.66 2.03 -16.84
C GLU A 20 -3.50 1.24 -15.83
N ALA A 21 -3.56 -0.08 -15.98
CA ALA A 21 -4.22 -0.96 -15.02
C ALA A 21 -3.37 -1.21 -13.75
N PHE A 22 -2.11 -0.76 -13.76
CA PHE A 22 -1.12 -1.04 -12.72
C PHE A 22 -0.45 0.24 -12.24
N GLY A 23 -0.06 0.25 -10.98
CA GLY A 23 0.70 1.35 -10.41
C GLY A 23 0.59 1.44 -8.90
N ARG A 24 0.81 2.65 -8.39
CA ARG A 24 0.93 2.92 -6.97
C ARG A 24 0.03 4.05 -6.50
N TRP A 25 -0.78 3.77 -5.47
CA TRP A 25 -1.44 4.78 -4.66
C TRP A 25 -0.66 4.98 -3.37
N ARG A 26 -0.35 6.22 -3.02
CA ARG A 26 0.29 6.59 -1.73
C ARG A 26 -0.57 7.62 -1.04
N TYR A 27 -0.72 7.47 0.27
CA TYR A 27 -1.55 8.34 1.07
C TYR A 27 -0.94 8.59 2.45
N ARG A 28 -1.08 9.83 2.94
CA ARG A 28 -0.73 10.20 4.32
C ARG A 28 -2.02 10.45 5.09
N PRO A 29 -2.44 9.50 5.94
CA PRO A 29 -3.69 9.62 6.70
C PRO A 29 -3.62 10.69 7.80
N ASN A 30 -4.77 11.26 8.15
CA ASN A 30 -4.91 12.22 9.24
C ASN A 30 -4.62 11.57 10.60
N SER A 31 -5.14 10.36 10.79
CA SER A 31 -4.86 9.49 11.92
C SER A 31 -4.61 8.08 11.41
N CYS A 32 -3.67 7.37 12.02
CA CYS A 32 -3.35 6.01 11.63
C CYS A 32 -2.69 5.28 12.78
N VAL A 33 -3.25 4.12 13.13
CA VAL A 33 -2.76 3.27 14.21
C VAL A 33 -2.62 1.84 13.74
N VAL A 34 -1.57 1.20 14.25
CA VAL A 34 -1.30 -0.23 14.14
C VAL A 34 -1.29 -0.81 15.54
N GLU A 35 -2.00 -1.91 15.77
CA GLU A 35 -2.03 -2.62 17.04
C GLU A 35 -1.77 -4.11 16.84
N HIS A 36 -1.22 -4.75 17.88
CA HIS A 36 -1.01 -6.19 17.93
C HIS A 36 -1.09 -6.66 19.39
N GLY A 37 -2.24 -7.20 19.79
CA GLY A 37 -2.47 -7.62 21.17
C GLY A 37 -2.32 -6.48 22.19
N ALA A 38 -1.59 -6.77 23.27
CA ALA A 38 -1.29 -5.81 24.33
C ALA A 38 -0.06 -4.92 24.03
N ALA A 39 0.53 -5.02 22.82
CA ALA A 39 1.64 -4.15 22.45
C ALA A 39 1.19 -2.69 22.36
N PRO A 40 2.10 -1.72 22.61
CA PRO A 40 1.77 -0.31 22.42
C PRO A 40 1.28 -0.03 21.01
N ARG A 41 0.26 0.82 20.91
CA ARG A 41 -0.25 1.33 19.62
C ARG A 41 0.85 2.08 18.90
N LEU A 42 1.06 1.75 17.63
CA LEU A 42 2.08 2.39 16.79
C LEU A 42 1.40 3.36 15.83
N ARG A 43 1.92 4.60 15.76
CA ARG A 43 1.44 5.60 14.81
C ARG A 43 1.98 5.28 13.42
N CYS A 44 1.10 5.21 12.42
CA CYS A 44 1.51 5.11 11.02
C CYS A 44 1.52 6.46 10.31
N GLN A 45 2.44 6.61 9.35
CA GLN A 45 2.70 7.86 8.64
C GLN A 45 2.37 7.78 7.15
N GLU A 46 2.41 6.58 6.58
CA GLU A 46 2.18 6.38 5.15
C GLU A 46 1.49 5.04 4.91
N LEU A 47 0.50 5.09 4.01
CA LEU A 47 -0.16 3.94 3.41
C LEU A 47 0.21 3.90 1.93
N GLN A 48 0.49 2.71 1.43
CA GLN A 48 0.78 2.50 0.01
C GLN A 48 0.06 1.26 -0.49
N LEU A 49 -0.72 1.41 -1.56
CA LEU A 49 -1.24 0.29 -2.33
C LEU A 49 -0.43 0.16 -3.62
N ASP A 50 0.08 -1.04 -3.87
CA ASP A 50 0.67 -1.42 -5.15
C ASP A 50 -0.22 -2.49 -5.82
N GLN A 51 -0.64 -2.23 -7.06
CA GLN A 51 -1.26 -3.23 -7.92
C GLN A 51 -0.33 -3.53 -9.09
N ARG A 52 0.18 -4.76 -9.15
CA ARG A 52 1.11 -5.23 -10.19
C ARG A 52 0.50 -6.30 -11.10
N SER A 53 -0.65 -6.85 -10.71
CA SER A 53 -1.46 -7.77 -11.51
C SER A 53 -2.93 -7.52 -11.23
N SER A 54 -3.82 -8.13 -12.02
CA SER A 54 -5.27 -8.10 -11.80
C SER A 54 -5.71 -8.92 -10.58
N GLU A 55 -4.83 -9.76 -10.04
CA GLU A 55 -5.16 -10.79 -9.05
C GLU A 55 -4.65 -10.48 -7.65
N VAL A 56 -3.62 -9.63 -7.54
CA VAL A 56 -2.94 -9.41 -6.26
C VAL A 56 -2.83 -7.92 -5.96
N LEU A 57 -3.15 -7.59 -4.72
CA LEU A 57 -2.94 -6.27 -4.16
C LEU A 57 -2.00 -6.33 -2.96
N ARG A 58 -1.11 -5.35 -2.88
CA ARG A 58 -0.21 -5.17 -1.75
C ARG A 58 -0.51 -3.86 -1.04
N LEU A 59 -0.83 -3.94 0.25
CA LEU A 59 -0.89 -2.80 1.16
C LEU A 59 0.38 -2.75 2.00
N SER A 60 1.09 -1.63 1.96
CA SER A 60 2.23 -1.34 2.83
C SER A 60 1.87 -0.23 3.80
N VAL A 61 2.13 -0.45 5.08
CA VAL A 61 1.89 0.51 6.17
C VAL A 61 3.23 0.79 6.84
N GLN A 62 3.66 2.05 6.80
CA GLN A 62 4.87 2.50 7.48
C GLN A 62 4.49 3.09 8.84
N ALA A 63 5.01 2.52 9.93
CA ALA A 63 4.74 2.97 11.29
C ALA A 63 6.01 3.26 12.08
N GLU A 64 5.90 4.18 13.03
CA GLU A 64 6.93 4.48 14.01
C GLU A 64 7.12 3.26 14.92
N ALA A 65 8.38 2.89 15.17
CA ALA A 65 8.68 1.90 16.18
C ALA A 65 8.74 2.56 17.56
N LYS A 66 8.81 1.73 18.61
CA LYS A 66 8.96 2.20 20.00
C LYS A 66 10.27 2.95 20.21
N GLU A 67 11.33 2.53 19.53
CA GLU A 67 12.67 3.09 19.61
C GLU A 67 12.75 4.39 18.80
N PRO A 68 13.31 5.47 19.37
CA PRO A 68 13.40 6.75 18.68
C PRO A 68 14.06 6.65 17.31
N GLY A 69 13.39 7.19 16.28
CA GLY A 69 13.85 7.18 14.89
C GLY A 69 13.69 5.84 14.17
N ALA A 70 13.50 4.73 14.88
CA ALA A 70 13.26 3.44 14.25
C ALA A 70 11.84 3.36 13.69
N SER A 71 11.65 2.49 12.71
CA SER A 71 10.34 2.30 12.10
C SER A 71 10.10 0.84 11.72
N ILE A 72 8.84 0.50 11.51
CA ILE A 72 8.42 -0.77 10.97
C ILE A 72 7.65 -0.57 9.66
N ARG A 73 7.69 -1.59 8.81
CA ARG A 73 6.80 -1.71 7.67
C ARG A 73 6.04 -3.02 7.77
N LEU A 74 4.73 -2.91 7.81
CA LEU A 74 3.82 -4.02 7.59
C LEU A 74 3.47 -4.07 6.11
N THR A 75 3.61 -5.24 5.49
CA THR A 75 3.22 -5.47 4.10
C THR A 75 2.18 -6.58 4.09
N LEU A 76 0.94 -6.23 3.79
CA LEU A 76 -0.18 -7.15 3.68
C LEU A 76 -0.42 -7.44 2.20
N VAL A 77 -0.56 -8.71 1.86
CA VAL A 77 -0.87 -9.16 0.50
C VAL A 77 -2.22 -9.85 0.55
N GLY A 78 -3.07 -9.50 -0.41
CA GLY A 78 -4.36 -10.14 -0.57
C GLY A 78 -4.70 -10.41 -2.03
N ALA A 79 -5.64 -11.32 -2.20
CA ALA A 79 -6.21 -11.65 -3.50
C ALA A 79 -7.33 -10.67 -3.83
N LEU A 80 -7.30 -10.18 -5.05
CA LEU A 80 -8.36 -9.40 -5.66
C LEU A 80 -9.39 -10.35 -6.28
N ALA A 81 -10.66 -9.93 -6.28
CA ALA A 81 -11.68 -10.64 -7.03
C ALA A 81 -11.36 -10.55 -8.54
N GLU A 82 -11.68 -11.60 -9.30
CA GLU A 82 -11.48 -11.61 -10.75
C GLU A 82 -12.23 -10.43 -11.40
N GLY A 83 -11.56 -9.75 -12.33
CA GLY A 83 -12.10 -8.54 -12.98
C GLY A 83 -12.14 -7.30 -12.09
N SER A 84 -11.55 -7.32 -10.89
CA SER A 84 -11.48 -6.13 -10.04
C SER A 84 -10.36 -5.18 -10.47
N GLU A 85 -10.78 -3.94 -10.70
CA GLU A 85 -9.92 -2.79 -10.95
C GLU A 85 -10.23 -1.74 -9.88
N PRO A 86 -9.61 -1.84 -8.69
CA PRO A 86 -9.90 -0.92 -7.59
C PRO A 86 -9.26 0.46 -7.77
N MET A 87 -8.24 0.55 -8.62
CA MET A 87 -7.48 1.76 -8.87
C MET A 87 -7.55 2.20 -10.33
N GLY A 88 -7.57 3.52 -10.52
CA GLY A 88 -7.32 4.16 -11.82
C GLY A 88 -5.95 4.77 -11.80
N CYS A 89 -5.09 4.40 -12.75
CA CYS A 89 -3.73 4.89 -12.80
C CYS A 89 -3.47 5.73 -14.04
N ARG A 90 -2.73 6.83 -13.84
CA ARG A 90 -2.26 7.71 -14.89
C ARG A 90 -0.81 8.05 -14.62
N ASN A 91 0.07 7.70 -15.57
CA ASN A 91 1.52 7.90 -15.46
C ASN A 91 2.10 7.26 -14.17
N GLY A 92 1.72 6.01 -13.86
CA GLY A 92 2.17 5.27 -12.67
C GLY A 92 1.60 5.74 -11.30
N SER A 93 0.91 6.89 -11.26
CA SER A 93 0.20 7.36 -10.07
C SER A 93 -1.24 6.88 -10.09
N CYS A 94 -1.67 6.22 -9.02
CA CYS A 94 -3.01 5.67 -8.92
C CYS A 94 -3.87 6.41 -7.89
N SER A 95 -5.18 6.39 -8.12
CA SER A 95 -6.22 6.76 -7.17
C SER A 95 -7.23 5.64 -7.03
N LEU A 96 -7.78 5.45 -5.83
CA LEU A 96 -8.91 4.55 -5.62
C LEU A 96 -10.13 5.03 -6.42
N LYS A 97 -10.65 4.17 -7.29
CA LYS A 97 -11.88 4.44 -8.08
C LYS A 97 -13.15 4.18 -7.29
N ARG A 98 -13.09 3.20 -6.38
CA ARG A 98 -14.20 2.68 -5.59
C ARG A 98 -13.69 2.15 -4.26
N SER A 99 -14.60 1.96 -3.32
CA SER A 99 -14.31 1.18 -2.12
C SER A 99 -13.82 -0.22 -2.51
N LEU A 100 -12.86 -0.70 -1.75
CA LEU A 100 -12.11 -1.91 -2.01
C LEU A 100 -12.16 -2.79 -0.76
N SER A 101 -12.45 -4.07 -0.97
CA SER A 101 -12.34 -5.11 0.05
C SER A 101 -11.54 -6.27 -0.51
N PHE A 102 -10.62 -6.83 0.28
CA PHE A 102 -9.83 -7.99 -0.13
C PHE A 102 -9.47 -8.87 1.06
N ASN A 103 -9.40 -10.18 0.80
CA ASN A 103 -8.98 -11.17 1.79
C ASN A 103 -7.46 -11.27 1.79
N LEU A 104 -6.90 -11.33 2.99
CA LEU A 104 -5.46 -11.41 3.20
C LEU A 104 -4.97 -12.85 3.07
N VAL A 105 -3.77 -13.00 2.52
CA VAL A 105 -3.07 -14.29 2.39
C VAL A 105 -1.71 -14.28 3.07
N SER A 106 -1.03 -13.13 3.11
CA SER A 106 0.24 -13.01 3.82
C SER A 106 0.45 -11.64 4.45
N LEU A 107 1.25 -11.63 5.51
CA LEU A 107 1.72 -10.43 6.19
C LEU A 107 3.23 -10.55 6.36
N SER A 108 3.95 -9.48 6.03
CA SER A 108 5.38 -9.35 6.29
C SER A 108 5.68 -8.15 7.16
N LEU A 109 6.57 -8.32 8.14
CA LEU A 109 7.04 -7.27 9.04
C LEU A 109 8.54 -7.06 8.85
N ALA A 110 8.91 -5.86 8.39
CA ALA A 110 10.29 -5.38 8.32
C ALA A 110 10.54 -4.29 9.36
N ARG A 111 11.77 -4.20 9.86
CA ARG A 111 12.18 -3.20 10.86
C ARG A 111 13.39 -2.42 10.35
N PHE A 112 13.39 -1.12 10.60
CA PHE A 112 14.38 -0.18 10.10
C PHE A 112 14.95 0.66 11.25
N ASP A 113 16.24 0.97 11.19
CA ASP A 113 16.90 1.88 12.12
C ASP A 113 16.59 3.36 11.79
N GLY A 114 17.13 4.28 12.60
CA GLY A 114 16.97 5.74 12.40
C GLY A 114 17.54 6.29 11.10
N ARG A 115 18.29 5.49 10.33
CA ARG A 115 18.82 5.85 9.00
C ARG A 115 18.02 5.21 7.87
N GLY A 116 16.95 4.48 8.20
CA GLY A 116 16.15 3.75 7.22
C GLY A 116 16.79 2.44 6.74
N LEU A 117 17.80 1.93 7.44
CA LEU A 117 18.43 0.65 7.11
C LEU A 117 17.70 -0.50 7.75
N VAL A 118 17.47 -1.57 6.98
CA VAL A 118 16.85 -2.80 7.46
C VAL A 118 17.71 -3.40 8.57
N GLN A 119 17.13 -3.62 9.75
CA GLN A 119 17.84 -4.17 10.91
C GLN A 119 17.94 -5.70 10.85
N THR A 120 16.90 -6.36 10.35
CA THR A 120 16.82 -7.83 10.24
C THR A 120 16.02 -8.20 8.99
N LEU A 121 16.19 -9.44 8.51
CA LEU A 121 15.33 -9.96 7.45
C LEU A 121 13.86 -9.82 7.83
N PRO A 122 12.98 -9.44 6.88
CA PRO A 122 11.55 -9.38 7.13
C PRO A 122 11.01 -10.75 7.57
N ARG A 123 10.19 -10.76 8.62
CA ARG A 123 9.44 -11.95 9.03
C ARG A 123 8.14 -11.98 8.27
N THR A 124 7.78 -13.14 7.73
CA THR A 124 6.58 -13.31 6.91
C THR A 124 5.75 -14.46 7.43
N TRP A 125 4.45 -14.26 7.50
CA TRP A 125 3.47 -15.25 7.97
C TRP A 125 2.34 -15.39 6.98
N SER A 126 1.80 -16.60 6.89
CA SER A 126 0.49 -16.84 6.29
C SER A 126 -0.59 -16.30 7.23
N VAL A 127 -1.50 -15.49 6.72
CA VAL A 127 -2.55 -14.87 7.55
C VAL A 127 -3.92 -15.12 6.95
N ARG A 128 -4.94 -15.05 7.81
CA ARG A 128 -6.34 -14.93 7.44
C ARG A 128 -6.86 -13.59 7.94
N GLY A 129 -7.83 -13.02 7.24
CA GLY A 129 -8.40 -11.72 7.60
C GLY A 129 -8.73 -10.93 6.35
N SER A 130 -9.01 -9.65 6.52
CA SER A 130 -9.45 -8.79 5.42
C SER A 130 -9.04 -7.34 5.63
N CYS A 131 -9.03 -6.61 4.53
CA CYS A 131 -8.91 -5.16 4.52
C CYS A 131 -10.12 -4.55 3.82
N GLN A 132 -10.62 -3.44 4.35
CA GLN A 132 -11.60 -2.56 3.71
C GLN A 132 -11.00 -1.16 3.61
N ILE A 133 -11.10 -0.58 2.42
CA ILE A 133 -10.59 0.76 2.12
C ILE A 133 -11.69 1.51 1.37
N ASP A 134 -12.12 2.64 1.90
CA ASP A 134 -13.08 3.52 1.25
C ASP A 134 -12.51 4.94 1.13
N ALA A 135 -13.37 5.93 0.85
CA ALA A 135 -12.94 7.32 0.66
C ALA A 135 -12.51 8.01 1.97
N SER A 136 -12.92 7.48 3.11
CA SER A 136 -12.83 8.07 4.46
C SER A 136 -11.95 7.26 5.38
N ASP A 137 -11.99 5.92 5.29
CA ASP A 137 -11.35 5.04 6.25
C ASP A 137 -10.59 3.90 5.56
N LEU A 138 -9.57 3.40 6.26
CA LEU A 138 -8.95 2.10 6.02
C LEU A 138 -9.03 1.28 7.31
N ARG A 139 -9.49 0.03 7.20
CA ARG A 139 -9.50 -0.95 8.29
C ARG A 139 -8.95 -2.27 7.79
N CYS A 140 -8.00 -2.85 8.51
CA CYS A 140 -7.51 -4.19 8.25
C CYS A 140 -7.40 -4.98 9.54
N GLU A 141 -7.70 -6.28 9.45
CA GLU A 141 -7.42 -7.26 10.49
C GLU A 141 -6.70 -8.45 9.85
N ALA A 142 -5.56 -8.82 10.41
CA ALA A 142 -4.73 -9.92 9.94
C ALA A 142 -4.35 -10.84 11.09
N MET A 143 -4.86 -12.06 11.07
CA MET A 143 -4.59 -13.07 12.07
C MET A 143 -3.64 -14.12 11.49
N ASN A 144 -2.56 -14.40 12.22
CA ASN A 144 -1.59 -15.42 11.84
C ASN A 144 -2.26 -16.80 11.80
N SER A 145 -2.22 -17.48 10.66
CA SER A 145 -2.97 -18.73 10.47
C SER A 145 -2.49 -19.85 11.38
N ASP A 146 -1.19 -19.89 11.66
CA ASP A 146 -0.55 -20.96 12.43
C ASP A 146 -0.63 -20.70 13.94
N LEU A 147 -0.60 -19.43 14.34
CA LEU A 147 -0.56 -19.02 15.75
C LEU A 147 -1.94 -18.59 16.29
N ALA A 148 -2.95 -18.44 15.42
CA ALA A 148 -4.33 -18.19 15.83
C ALA A 148 -4.84 -19.24 16.83
N ALA A 149 -4.54 -20.52 16.58
CA ALA A 149 -4.94 -21.63 17.46
C ALA A 149 -4.26 -21.57 18.84
N LEU A 150 -3.16 -20.83 18.96
CA LEU A 150 -2.42 -20.61 20.20
C LEU A 150 -2.84 -19.31 20.91
N GLY A 151 -3.88 -18.63 20.41
CA GLY A 151 -4.37 -17.38 20.97
C GLY A 151 -3.51 -16.16 20.64
N GLU A 152 -2.68 -16.21 19.58
CA GLU A 152 -2.00 -15.00 19.11
C GLU A 152 -3.04 -13.97 18.63
N PRO A 153 -3.01 -12.74 19.17
CA PRO A 153 -3.95 -11.70 18.79
C PRO A 153 -3.71 -11.24 17.34
N PRO A 154 -4.75 -10.75 16.64
CA PRO A 154 -4.58 -10.24 15.28
C PRO A 154 -3.79 -8.93 15.26
N TRP A 155 -3.19 -8.66 14.11
CA TRP A 155 -2.75 -7.32 13.74
C TRP A 155 -3.95 -6.50 13.28
N THR A 156 -4.15 -5.32 13.85
CA THR A 156 -5.17 -4.37 13.41
C THR A 156 -4.52 -3.12 12.86
N ILE A 157 -5.07 -2.59 11.77
CA ILE A 157 -4.68 -1.31 11.18
C ILE A 157 -5.94 -0.48 11.00
N GLN A 158 -5.94 0.74 11.50
CA GLN A 158 -7.04 1.69 11.32
C GLN A 158 -6.47 3.04 10.91
N ALA A 159 -7.00 3.63 9.84
CA ALA A 159 -6.58 4.94 9.39
C ALA A 159 -7.75 5.79 8.88
N GLN A 160 -7.72 7.08 9.17
CA GLN A 160 -8.61 8.09 8.61
C GLN A 160 -7.95 8.75 7.40
N LEU A 161 -8.62 8.68 6.26
CA LEU A 161 -8.19 9.18 4.96
C LEU A 161 -8.80 10.55 4.63
N ARG A 162 -9.67 11.11 5.49
CA ARG A 162 -10.26 12.45 5.34
C ARG A 162 -10.42 13.12 6.69
#